data_AF-A0A833SMP0-F1
#
_entry.id   AF-A0A833SMP0-F1
#
_cell.length_a   1.000
_cell.length_b   1.000
_cell.length_c   1.000
_cell.angle_alpha   90.00
_cell.angle_beta   90.00
_cell.angle_gamma   90.00
#
_symmetry.space_group_name_H-M   'P 1'
#
loop_
_entity.id
_entity.type
_entity.pdbx_description
1 polymer ?
#
loop_
_entity_poly.entity_id
_entity_poly.type
_entity_poly.pdbx_seq_one_letter_code
_entity_poly.pdbx_strand_id
1 'polypeptide(L)'
;MAVSHTIFSGLRTEMGILETNQYLHSQLEKSKQDFRDLTEKLLTSQATVYSLANQLQKYKCEEYKDLIESVLEEEMPFEKGKLAEKRRLATRLGRYDPLIEAQARELTCLRQKIQEGKGVCHLFTQHAKNTIKTFESFLKSTDMTYYQRQRYCELLAQGSQMAERLASKLSTGKLSYRL
;
A
#
# COMPACT_ATOMS: atom_id res chain seq x y z
N MET A 1 9.59 -42.46 24.21
CA MET A 1 8.16 -42.42 23.84
C MET A 1 7.88 -41.05 23.27
N ALA A 2 7.82 -40.93 21.94
CA ALA A 2 7.59 -39.67 21.25
C ALA A 2 6.08 -39.40 21.20
N VAL A 3 5.65 -38.26 21.74
CA VAL A 3 4.26 -37.80 21.65
C VAL A 3 4.14 -37.06 20.32
N SER A 4 3.50 -37.70 19.35
CA SER A 4 3.15 -37.12 18.06
C SER A 4 2.12 -36.00 18.25
N HIS A 5 2.53 -34.76 17.99
CA HIS A 5 1.60 -33.64 17.80
C HIS A 5 1.02 -33.69 16.37
N THR A 6 0.07 -34.60 16.16
CA THR A 6 -0.77 -34.64 14.97
C THR A 6 -2.02 -33.78 15.16
N ILE A 7 -1.91 -32.45 15.02
CA ILE A 7 -3.03 -31.60 14.57
C ILE A 7 -2.47 -30.37 13.83
N PHE A 8 -1.80 -30.57 12.69
CA PHE A 8 -1.68 -29.50 11.69
C PHE A 8 -1.52 -30.06 10.27
N SER A 9 -2.32 -31.07 9.93
CA SER A 9 -2.41 -31.53 8.55
C SER A 9 -3.86 -31.81 8.20
N GLY A 10 -4.46 -30.94 7.40
CA GLY A 10 -5.67 -31.31 6.66
C GLY A 10 -6.74 -30.23 6.61
N LEU A 11 -6.52 -29.21 5.78
CA LEU A 11 -7.48 -28.72 4.77
C LEU A 11 -7.04 -27.31 4.34
N ARG A 12 -6.40 -27.22 3.18
CA ARG A 12 -6.84 -26.36 2.07
C ARG A 12 -5.76 -26.33 0.99
N THR A 13 -5.92 -27.28 0.08
CA THR A 13 -5.50 -27.21 -1.31
C THR A 13 -5.66 -25.78 -1.83
N GLU A 14 -4.55 -25.18 -2.25
CA GLU A 14 -4.44 -23.93 -3.03
C GLU A 14 -5.47 -22.83 -2.69
N MET A 15 -5.25 -22.10 -1.58
CA MET A 15 -5.85 -20.76 -1.50
C MET A 15 -5.23 -19.89 -2.58
N GLY A 16 -6.07 -19.31 -3.44
CA GLY A 16 -5.63 -18.29 -4.38
C GLY A 16 -4.98 -17.11 -3.63
N ILE A 17 -4.16 -16.32 -4.34
CA ILE A 17 -3.50 -15.11 -3.79
C ILE A 17 -4.51 -14.18 -3.08
N LEU A 18 -5.77 -14.14 -3.54
CA LEU A 18 -6.82 -13.35 -2.90
C LEU A 18 -7.24 -13.91 -1.54
N GLU A 19 -7.44 -15.23 -1.44
CA GLU A 19 -7.88 -15.90 -0.21
C GLU A 19 -6.79 -15.87 0.87
N THR A 20 -5.53 -16.04 0.47
CA THR A 20 -4.37 -15.88 1.38
C THR A 20 -4.27 -14.45 1.92
N ASN A 21 -4.45 -13.43 1.08
CA ASN A 21 -4.47 -12.04 1.53
C ASN A 21 -5.63 -11.74 2.49
N GLN A 22 -6.83 -12.24 2.21
CA GLN A 22 -7.98 -12.08 3.11
C GLN A 22 -7.74 -12.76 4.47
N TYR A 23 -7.17 -13.97 4.48
CA TYR A 23 -6.80 -14.66 5.70
C TYR A 23 -5.77 -13.89 6.51
N LEU A 24 -4.70 -13.39 5.87
CA LEU A 24 -3.66 -12.59 6.52
C LEU A 24 -4.23 -11.30 7.12
N HIS A 25 -5.14 -10.62 6.42
CA HIS A 25 -5.83 -9.45 6.96
C HIS A 25 -6.67 -9.78 8.19
N SER A 26 -7.42 -10.90 8.14
CA SER A 26 -8.21 -11.36 9.28
C SER A 26 -7.32 -11.69 10.49
N GLN A 27 -6.20 -12.39 10.28
CA GLN A 27 -5.23 -12.70 11.34
C GLN A 27 -4.56 -11.45 11.91
N LEU A 28 -4.19 -10.49 11.05
CA LEU A 28 -3.62 -9.22 11.50
C LEU A 28 -4.61 -8.45 12.37
N GLU A 29 -5.88 -8.40 11.96
CA GLU A 29 -6.89 -7.66 12.71
C GLU A 29 -7.22 -8.34 14.04
N LYS A 30 -7.26 -9.68 14.06
CA LYS A 30 -7.36 -10.45 15.30
C LYS A 30 -6.17 -10.18 16.23
N SER A 31 -4.95 -10.25 15.72
CA SER A 31 -3.74 -9.98 16.50
C SER A 31 -3.70 -8.56 17.08
N LYS A 32 -4.17 -7.56 16.32
CA LYS A 32 -4.31 -6.19 16.82
C LYS A 32 -5.34 -6.09 17.94
N GLN A 33 -6.48 -6.77 17.82
CA GLN A 33 -7.50 -6.78 18.87
C GLN A 33 -6.96 -7.48 20.13
N ASP A 34 -6.35 -8.66 19.98
CA ASP A 34 -5.75 -9.40 21.10
C ASP A 34 -4.70 -8.55 21.83
N PHE A 35 -3.89 -7.78 21.09
CA PHE A 35 -2.92 -6.87 21.69
C PHE A 35 -3.59 -5.72 22.45
N ARG A 36 -4.69 -5.16 21.93
CA ARG A 36 -5.48 -4.14 22.64
C ARG A 36 -6.05 -4.69 23.94
N ASP A 37 -6.69 -5.85 23.89
CA ASP A 37 -7.33 -6.50 25.04
C ASP A 37 -6.28 -6.86 26.11
N LEU A 38 -5.12 -7.38 25.70
CA LEU A 38 -4.03 -7.68 26.62
C LEU A 38 -3.45 -6.41 27.25
N THR A 39 -3.33 -5.33 26.47
CA THR A 39 -2.88 -4.03 26.99
C THR A 39 -3.84 -3.49 28.04
N GLU A 40 -5.15 -3.57 27.78
CA GLU A 40 -6.17 -3.13 28.74
C GLU A 40 -6.14 -3.96 30.03
N LYS A 41 -6.03 -5.29 29.91
CA LYS A 41 -5.87 -6.20 31.06
C LYS A 41 -4.61 -5.88 31.86
N LEU A 42 -3.48 -5.63 31.19
CA LEU A 42 -2.23 -5.26 31.84
C LEU A 42 -2.40 -3.96 32.62
N LEU A 43 -2.93 -2.91 32.00
CA LEU A 43 -3.17 -1.62 32.65
C LEU A 43 -4.13 -1.75 33.84
N THR A 44 -5.18 -2.55 33.70
CA THR A 44 -6.12 -2.84 34.79
C THR A 44 -5.43 -3.55 35.94
N SER A 45 -4.63 -4.59 35.65
CA SER A 45 -3.89 -5.35 36.66
C SER A 45 -2.83 -4.48 37.36
N GLN A 46 -2.21 -3.56 36.63
CA GLN A 46 -1.25 -2.62 37.17
C GLN A 46 -1.95 -1.64 38.13
N ALA A 47 -3.08 -1.05 37.71
CA ALA A 47 -3.86 -0.16 38.54
C ALA A 47 -4.37 -0.84 39.82
N THR A 48 -4.77 -2.11 39.75
CA THR A 48 -5.23 -2.86 40.95
C THR A 48 -4.07 -3.16 41.89
N VAL A 49 -2.92 -3.60 41.37
CA VAL A 49 -1.72 -3.85 42.19
C VAL A 49 -1.26 -2.56 42.88
N TYR A 50 -1.24 -1.43 42.16
CA TYR A 50 -0.89 -0.12 42.71
C TYR A 50 -1.89 0.34 43.79
N SER A 51 -3.20 0.24 43.51
CA SER A 51 -4.24 0.56 44.50
C SER A 51 -4.10 -0.30 45.75
N LEU A 52 -3.80 -1.59 45.60
CA LEU A 52 -3.61 -2.51 46.71
C LEU A 52 -2.34 -2.16 47.52
N ALA A 53 -1.23 -1.88 46.84
CA ALA A 53 0.02 -1.45 47.47
C ALA A 53 -0.17 -0.18 48.30
N ASN A 54 -0.90 0.82 47.78
CA ASN A 54 -1.24 2.04 48.51
C ASN A 54 -2.14 1.78 49.74
N GLN A 55 -3.12 0.89 49.61
CA GLN A 55 -3.94 0.49 50.76
C GLN A 55 -3.08 -0.19 51.84
N LEU A 56 -2.21 -1.13 51.46
CA LEU A 56 -1.33 -1.83 52.40
C LEU A 56 -0.31 -0.90 53.07
N GLN A 57 0.22 0.10 52.34
CA GLN A 57 1.09 1.12 52.89
C GLN A 57 0.39 1.93 53.99
N LYS A 58 -0.90 2.26 53.81
CA LYS A 58 -1.71 2.99 54.79
C LYS A 58 -1.84 2.24 56.13
N TYR A 59 -1.86 0.91 56.09
CA TYR A 59 -1.95 0.07 57.29
C TYR A 59 -0.59 -0.34 57.88
N LYS A 60 0.53 0.20 57.36
CA LYS A 60 1.90 -0.08 57.81
C LYS A 60 2.22 -1.57 57.91
N CYS A 61 1.85 -2.35 56.90
CA CYS A 61 2.17 -3.77 56.85
C CYS A 61 3.69 -3.97 56.69
N GLU A 62 4.36 -4.37 57.77
CA GLU A 62 5.83 -4.52 57.82
C GLU A 62 6.35 -5.75 57.07
N GLU A 63 5.53 -6.81 56.94
CA GLU A 63 5.91 -8.06 56.26
C GLU A 63 6.11 -7.90 54.73
N TYR A 64 5.55 -6.86 54.11
CA TYR A 64 5.60 -6.66 52.65
C TYR A 64 6.16 -5.28 52.23
N LYS A 65 6.86 -4.60 53.15
CA LYS A 65 7.33 -3.22 52.94
C LYS A 65 8.20 -3.06 51.69
N ASP A 66 9.18 -3.93 51.51
CA ASP A 66 10.12 -3.88 50.37
C ASP A 66 9.41 -4.11 49.03
N LEU A 67 8.39 -4.99 49.02
CA LEU A 67 7.58 -5.27 47.83
C LEU A 67 6.68 -4.08 47.47
N ILE A 68 6.07 -3.44 48.47
CA ILE A 68 5.23 -2.24 48.29
C ILE A 68 6.08 -1.09 47.72
N GLU A 69 7.28 -0.88 48.24
CA GLU A 69 8.19 0.16 47.77
C GLU A 69 8.63 -0.09 46.31
N SER A 70 9.00 -1.34 45.99
CA SER A 70 9.35 -1.74 44.61
C SER A 70 8.21 -1.50 43.61
N VAL A 71 6.96 -1.85 43.95
CA VAL A 71 5.80 -1.68 43.06
C VAL A 71 5.49 -0.20 42.81
N LEU A 72 5.60 0.64 43.83
CA LEU A 72 5.35 2.08 43.73
C LEU A 72 6.46 2.79 42.96
N GLU A 73 7.70 2.32 43.07
CA GLU A 73 8.83 2.85 42.31
C GLU A 73 8.83 2.43 40.85
N GLU A 74 8.32 1.24 40.49
CA GLU A 74 8.37 0.67 39.13
C GLU A 74 7.40 1.34 38.13
N GLU A 75 6.35 2.03 38.59
CA GLU A 75 5.44 2.82 37.73
C GLU A 75 6.14 4.02 37.08
N MET A 76 7.10 4.63 37.78
CA MET A 76 7.84 5.82 37.33
C MET A 76 8.80 5.53 36.15
N PRO A 77 9.56 4.41 36.13
CA PRO A 77 10.36 3.96 35.00
C PRO A 77 9.55 3.52 33.78
N PHE A 78 8.41 2.84 33.96
CA PHE A 78 7.66 2.22 32.85
C PHE A 78 7.01 3.26 31.93
N GLU A 79 6.31 4.27 32.49
CA GLU A 79 5.75 5.39 31.72
C GLU A 79 6.87 6.21 31.03
N LYS A 80 7.97 6.44 31.74
CA LYS A 80 9.15 7.14 31.20
C LYS A 80 9.80 6.39 30.04
N GLY A 81 9.85 5.06 30.11
CA GLY A 81 10.32 4.17 29.04
C GLY A 81 9.42 4.22 27.80
N LYS A 82 8.09 4.15 27.99
CA LYS A 82 7.09 4.24 26.92
C LYS A 82 7.13 5.58 26.19
N LEU A 83 7.33 6.67 26.94
CA LEU A 83 7.48 8.02 26.37
C LEU A 83 8.81 8.20 25.63
N ALA A 84 9.89 7.59 26.14
CA ALA A 84 11.21 7.60 25.50
C ALA A 84 11.23 6.80 24.20
N GLU A 85 10.56 5.64 24.16
CA GLU A 85 10.39 4.86 22.93
C GLU A 85 9.51 5.57 21.90
N LYS A 86 8.39 6.17 22.32
CA LYS A 86 7.57 7.01 21.43
C LYS A 86 8.37 8.16 20.82
N ARG A 87 9.20 8.85 21.61
CA ARG A 87 10.12 9.88 21.07
C ARG A 87 11.12 9.29 20.08
N ARG A 88 11.75 8.16 20.39
CA ARG A 88 12.69 7.48 19.47
C ARG A 88 12.02 7.11 18.14
N LEU A 89 10.81 6.60 18.18
CA LEU A 89 10.03 6.27 16.98
C LEU A 89 9.65 7.53 16.19
N ALA A 90 9.22 8.60 16.85
CA ALA A 90 8.95 9.88 16.21
C ALA A 90 10.20 10.48 15.53
N THR A 91 11.36 10.44 16.20
CA THR A 91 12.63 10.86 15.58
C THR A 91 13.04 9.95 14.42
N ARG A 92 12.72 8.65 14.47
CA ARG A 92 12.98 7.72 13.35
C ARG A 92 12.06 8.03 12.16
N LEU A 93 10.77 8.27 12.38
CA LEU A 93 9.82 8.64 11.34
C LEU A 93 10.22 9.97 10.67
N GLY A 94 10.56 10.98 11.45
CA GLY A 94 11.00 12.28 10.93
C GLY A 94 12.24 12.23 10.01
N ARG A 95 13.04 11.16 10.08
CA ARG A 95 14.18 10.94 9.17
C ARG A 95 13.77 10.36 7.81
N TYR A 96 12.63 9.69 7.72
CA TYR A 96 12.11 9.14 6.47
C TYR A 96 11.19 10.12 5.74
N ASP A 97 10.65 11.13 6.44
CA ASP A 97 9.77 12.14 5.86
C ASP A 97 10.35 12.83 4.60
N PRO A 98 11.63 13.24 4.55
CA PRO A 98 12.19 13.85 3.33
C PRO A 98 12.27 12.88 2.14
N LEU A 99 12.51 11.60 2.39
CA LEU A 99 12.57 10.58 1.34
C LEU A 99 11.17 10.28 0.80
N ILE A 100 10.18 10.16 1.69
CA ILE A 100 8.77 9.98 1.31
C ILE A 100 8.29 11.19 0.49
N GLU A 101 8.65 12.40 0.90
CA GLU A 101 8.30 13.62 0.17
C GLU A 101 8.98 13.69 -1.20
N ALA A 102 10.27 13.36 -1.30
CA ALA A 102 10.99 13.29 -2.56
C ALA A 102 10.35 12.28 -3.52
N GLN A 103 9.99 11.10 -3.03
CA GLN A 103 9.36 10.05 -3.81
C GLN A 103 7.95 10.46 -4.27
N ALA A 104 7.18 11.16 -3.43
CA ALA A 104 5.86 11.71 -3.79
C ALA A 104 5.96 12.79 -4.88
N ARG A 105 6.97 13.66 -4.82
CA ARG A 105 7.25 14.68 -5.84
C ARG A 105 7.64 14.05 -7.18
N GLU A 106 8.52 13.05 -7.16
CA GLU A 106 8.93 12.33 -8.37
C GLU A 106 7.75 11.59 -9.02
N LEU A 107 6.94 10.91 -8.22
CA LEU A 107 5.72 10.24 -8.69
C LEU A 107 4.75 11.23 -9.35
N THR A 108 4.64 12.44 -8.79
CA THR A 108 3.80 13.52 -9.35
C THR A 108 4.33 14.00 -10.69
N CYS A 109 5.65 14.24 -10.79
CA CYS A 109 6.31 14.59 -12.05
C CYS A 109 6.12 13.51 -13.13
N LEU A 110 6.27 12.23 -12.78
CA LEU A 110 6.05 11.11 -13.71
C LEU A 110 4.59 11.05 -14.20
N ARG A 111 3.61 11.22 -13.30
CA ARG A 111 2.19 11.27 -13.66
C ARG A 111 1.88 12.41 -14.62
N GLN A 112 2.48 13.58 -14.39
CA GLN A 112 2.35 14.73 -15.29
C GLN A 112 2.93 14.43 -16.68
N LYS A 113 4.16 13.91 -16.77
CA LYS A 113 4.78 13.55 -18.06
C LYS A 113 3.97 12.51 -18.83
N ILE A 114 3.40 11.51 -18.14
CA ILE A 114 2.51 10.53 -18.76
C ILE A 114 1.26 11.21 -19.32
N GLN A 115 0.69 12.16 -18.59
CA GLN A 115 -0.51 12.87 -19.02
C GLN A 115 -0.23 13.80 -20.22
N GLU A 116 0.88 14.52 -20.21
CA GLU A 116 1.35 15.32 -21.35
C GLU A 116 1.57 14.44 -22.59
N GLY A 117 2.25 13.29 -22.42
CA GLY A 117 2.46 12.32 -23.50
C GLY A 117 1.16 11.77 -24.09
N LYS A 118 0.13 11.53 -23.26
CA LYS A 118 -1.22 11.16 -23.73
C LYS A 118 -1.85 12.27 -24.58
N GLY A 119 -1.72 13.52 -24.18
CA GLY A 119 -2.20 14.67 -24.93
C GLY A 119 -1.57 14.74 -26.32
N VAL A 120 -0.24 14.60 -26.40
CA VAL A 120 0.50 14.59 -27.68
C VAL A 120 0.05 13.42 -28.57
N CYS A 121 -0.12 12.22 -28.02
CA CYS A 121 -0.59 11.06 -28.78
C CYS A 121 -2.01 11.25 -29.31
N HIS A 122 -2.89 11.88 -28.54
CA HIS A 122 -4.24 12.21 -28.98
C HIS A 122 -4.23 13.22 -30.13
N LEU A 123 -3.45 14.30 -30.02
CA LEU A 123 -3.27 15.27 -31.10
C LEU A 123 -2.72 14.61 -32.37
N PHE A 124 -1.70 13.76 -32.24
CA PHE A 124 -1.15 13.01 -33.36
C PHE A 124 -2.21 12.12 -34.03
N THR A 125 -3.00 11.39 -33.22
CA THR A 125 -4.07 10.52 -33.72
C THR A 125 -5.14 11.33 -34.46
N GLN A 126 -5.53 12.49 -33.92
CA GLN A 126 -6.50 13.37 -34.54
C GLN A 126 -5.98 13.95 -35.86
N HIS A 127 -4.72 14.38 -35.89
CA HIS A 127 -4.07 14.89 -37.10
C HIS A 127 -3.97 13.80 -38.18
N ALA A 128 -3.57 12.58 -37.81
CA ALA A 128 -3.54 11.44 -38.71
C ALA A 128 -4.94 11.15 -39.29
N LYS A 129 -5.98 11.11 -38.45
CA LYS A 129 -7.37 10.92 -38.90
C LYS A 129 -7.84 12.01 -39.85
N ASN A 130 -7.54 13.27 -39.57
CA ASN A 130 -7.90 14.39 -40.45
C ASN A 130 -7.17 14.30 -41.80
N THR A 131 -5.88 14.01 -41.76
CA THR A 131 -5.05 13.83 -42.96
C THR A 131 -5.60 12.70 -43.82
N ILE A 132 -5.95 11.55 -43.22
CA ILE A 132 -6.60 10.43 -43.90
C ILE A 132 -7.89 10.89 -44.58
N LYS A 133 -8.79 11.61 -43.88
CA LYS A 133 -10.05 12.12 -44.45
C LYS A 133 -9.82 13.03 -45.66
N THR A 134 -8.84 13.95 -45.57
CA THR A 134 -8.50 14.85 -46.69
C THR A 134 -7.99 14.04 -47.89
N PHE A 135 -7.17 13.02 -47.66
CA PHE A 135 -6.68 12.14 -48.72
C PHE A 135 -7.76 11.24 -49.31
N GLU A 136 -8.68 10.71 -48.50
CA GLU A 136 -9.84 9.96 -48.99
C GLU A 136 -10.70 10.83 -49.93
N SER A 137 -10.89 12.10 -49.58
CA SER A 137 -11.55 13.07 -50.46
C SER A 137 -10.77 13.26 -51.76
N PHE A 138 -9.45 13.39 -51.70
CA PHE A 138 -8.57 13.53 -52.87
C PHE A 138 -8.58 12.29 -53.79
N LEU A 139 -8.61 11.08 -53.21
CA LEU A 139 -8.70 9.83 -53.96
C LEU A 139 -10.03 9.70 -54.70
N LYS A 140 -11.10 10.31 -54.18
CA LYS A 140 -12.40 10.36 -54.86
C LYS A 140 -12.39 11.35 -56.03
N SER A 141 -11.55 12.39 -56.00
CA SER A 141 -11.48 13.42 -57.04
C SER A 141 -10.45 13.18 -58.15
N THR A 142 -9.60 12.14 -58.04
CA THR A 142 -8.44 11.95 -58.93
C THR A 142 -8.41 10.54 -59.55
N ASP A 143 -7.98 10.44 -60.82
CA ASP A 143 -7.80 9.20 -61.60
C ASP A 143 -6.59 8.37 -61.11
N MET A 144 -6.65 7.92 -59.85
CA MET A 144 -5.64 7.06 -59.25
C MET A 144 -6.01 5.59 -59.44
N THR A 145 -5.04 4.76 -59.84
CA THR A 145 -5.28 3.32 -60.08
C THR A 145 -5.79 2.61 -58.82
N TYR A 146 -6.64 1.61 -59.00
CA TYR A 146 -7.24 0.83 -57.92
C TYR A 146 -6.18 0.23 -56.98
N TYR A 147 -5.11 -0.35 -57.54
CA TYR A 147 -4.05 -0.99 -56.77
C TYR A 147 -3.28 0.00 -55.88
N GLN A 148 -2.95 1.18 -56.38
CA GLN A 148 -2.26 2.20 -55.59
C GLN A 148 -3.14 2.66 -54.43
N ARG A 149 -4.41 2.95 -54.70
CA ARG A 149 -5.40 3.31 -53.67
C ARG A 149 -5.48 2.26 -52.57
N GLN A 150 -5.60 0.98 -52.94
CA GLN A 150 -5.67 -0.15 -52.01
C GLN A 150 -4.44 -0.21 -51.10
N ARG A 151 -3.23 -0.19 -51.69
CA ARG A 151 -1.95 -0.28 -50.96
C ARG A 151 -1.79 0.87 -49.96
N TYR A 152 -2.23 2.07 -50.33
CA TYR A 152 -2.16 3.23 -49.43
C TYR A 152 -3.19 3.16 -48.30
N CYS A 153 -4.42 2.69 -48.57
CA CYS A 153 -5.41 2.47 -47.51
C CYS A 153 -4.90 1.49 -46.44
N GLU A 154 -4.21 0.42 -46.86
CA GLU A 154 -3.59 -0.54 -45.95
C GLU A 154 -2.51 0.10 -45.06
N LEU A 155 -1.64 0.95 -45.63
CA LEU A 155 -0.60 1.67 -44.88
C LEU A 155 -1.20 2.64 -43.85
N LEU A 156 -2.29 3.35 -44.20
CA LEU A 156 -2.97 4.27 -43.29
C LEU A 156 -3.65 3.53 -42.14
N ALA A 157 -4.31 2.40 -42.43
CA ALA A 157 -4.92 1.56 -41.40
C ALA A 157 -3.87 1.04 -40.40
N GLN A 158 -2.71 0.61 -40.90
CA GLN A 158 -1.58 0.21 -40.05
C GLN A 158 -1.07 1.36 -39.19
N GLY A 159 -0.87 2.55 -39.77
CA GLY A 159 -0.44 3.73 -39.03
C GLY A 159 -1.41 4.13 -37.92
N SER A 160 -2.72 4.11 -38.20
CA SER A 160 -3.77 4.37 -37.20
C SER A 160 -3.74 3.34 -36.07
N GLN A 161 -3.59 2.06 -36.39
CA GLN A 161 -3.52 1.01 -35.39
C GLN A 161 -2.29 1.15 -34.48
N MET A 162 -1.13 1.54 -35.03
CA MET A 162 0.08 1.80 -34.25
C MET A 162 -0.12 2.98 -33.27
N ALA A 163 -0.76 4.05 -33.72
CA ALA A 163 -1.08 5.21 -32.89
C ALA A 163 -2.01 4.86 -31.72
N GLU A 164 -3.07 4.08 -32.00
CA GLU A 164 -4.02 3.63 -30.98
C GLU A 164 -3.38 2.67 -29.97
N ARG A 165 -2.50 1.77 -30.41
CA ARG A 165 -1.71 0.90 -29.52
C ARG A 165 -0.76 1.69 -28.63
N LEU A 166 -0.15 2.76 -29.13
CA LEU A 166 0.69 3.64 -28.32
C LEU A 166 -0.15 4.37 -27.26
N ALA A 167 -1.29 4.92 -27.66
CA ALA A 167 -2.22 5.59 -26.75
C ALA A 167 -2.75 4.66 -25.65
N SER A 168 -3.05 3.39 -25.98
CA SER A 168 -3.52 2.41 -25.01
C SER A 168 -2.42 2.01 -24.03
N LYS A 169 -1.18 1.75 -24.49
CA LYS A 169 -0.05 1.43 -23.60
C LYS A 169 0.24 2.54 -22.58
N LEU A 170 0.16 3.80 -22.99
CA LEU A 170 0.32 4.96 -22.10
C LEU A 170 -0.85 5.13 -21.14
N SER A 171 -2.02 4.61 -21.48
CA SER A 171 -3.23 4.64 -20.65
C SER A 171 -3.27 3.50 -19.62
N THR A 172 -2.71 2.34 -19.96
CA THR A 172 -2.69 1.12 -19.14
C THR A 172 -1.57 1.09 -18.10
N GLY A 173 -0.66 2.07 -18.09
CA GLY A 173 0.35 2.28 -17.04
C GLY A 173 -0.20 2.46 -15.60
N LYS A 174 -1.51 2.31 -15.39
CA LYS A 174 -2.17 2.21 -14.08
C LYS A 174 -2.16 0.80 -13.45
N LEU A 175 -1.75 -0.27 -14.14
CA LEU A 175 -1.95 -1.65 -13.63
C LEU A 175 -0.72 -2.58 -13.59
N SER A 176 0.49 -2.10 -13.87
CA SER A 176 1.69 -2.95 -13.86
C SER A 176 2.71 -2.48 -12.82
N TYR A 177 2.31 -2.54 -11.55
CA TYR A 177 3.24 -2.86 -10.48
C TYR A 177 2.73 -4.13 -9.82
N ARG A 178 3.07 -5.28 -10.41
CA ARG A 178 3.07 -6.56 -9.69
C ARG A 178 4.53 -6.90 -9.40
N LEU A 179 4.78 -7.00 -8.10
CA LEU A 179 5.97 -7.54 -7.45
C LEU A 179 6.30 -8.94 -7.98
#